data_AF-A0AAP7KDS2-F1
#
_entry.id   AF-A0AAP7KDS2-F1
#
_cell.length_a   1.000
_cell.length_b   1.000
_cell.length_c   1.000
_cell.angle_alpha   90.00
_cell.angle_beta   90.00
_cell.angle_gamma   90.00
#
_symmetry.space_group_name_H-M   'P 1'
#
loop_
_entity.id
_entity.type
_entity.pdbx_description
1 polymer ?
#
loop_
_entity_poly.entity_id
_entity_poly.type
_entity_poly.pdbx_seq_one_letter_code
_entity_poly.pdbx_strand_id
1 'polypeptide(L)'
;MDNEVQLQQPLLSPNDFKAAYKAGGWNGRMLAIRWKKTAFSISRLVNDLDRSPHWDDAVRGLPEVQLQQPLLTPDEFKGAYKARGWNGRKLAIRWKKTAVWISKIASDPDRDLHWDDAVRGLPVIVIPKKSKAK
;
A
#
# COMPACT_ATOMS: atom_id res chain seq x y z
N MET A 1 13.78 -21.75 1.68
CA MET A 1 12.61 -21.23 2.43
C MET A 1 12.59 -19.68 2.39
N ASP A 2 13.20 -19.09 1.36
CA ASP A 2 13.72 -17.72 1.42
C ASP A 2 12.78 -16.66 0.82
N ASN A 3 11.65 -17.08 0.26
CA ASN A 3 10.77 -16.21 -0.51
C ASN A 3 9.67 -15.55 0.36
N GLU A 4 9.35 -16.09 1.54
CA GLU A 4 8.33 -15.51 2.44
C GLU A 4 8.87 -14.33 3.27
N VAL A 5 10.16 -14.38 3.64
CA VAL A 5 10.81 -13.32 4.42
C VAL A 5 10.88 -12.00 3.64
N GLN A 6 11.02 -12.05 2.32
CA GLN A 6 11.05 -10.86 1.46
C GLN A 6 9.68 -10.18 1.31
N LEU A 7 8.57 -10.86 1.64
CA LEU A 7 7.22 -10.32 1.48
C LEU A 7 6.80 -9.45 2.68
N GLN A 8 7.42 -9.64 3.84
CA GLN A 8 7.09 -8.93 5.07
C GLN A 8 8.18 -7.91 5.41
N GLN A 9 7.84 -6.63 5.34
CA GLN A 9 8.65 -5.58 5.94
C GLN A 9 8.18 -5.37 7.38
N PRO A 10 9.08 -4.99 8.31
CA PRO A 10 8.67 -4.62 9.65
C PRO A 10 7.66 -3.46 9.58
N LEU A 11 6.68 -3.48 10.49
CA LEU A 11 5.75 -2.38 10.65
C LEU A 11 6.53 -1.12 11.07
N LEU A 12 6.14 0.02 10.53
CA LEU A 12 6.72 1.31 10.88
C LEU A 12 6.44 1.60 12.36
N SER A 13 7.37 2.24 13.05
CA SER A 13 7.03 2.86 14.34
C SER A 13 6.01 3.98 14.11
N PRO A 14 5.25 4.41 15.14
CA PRO A 14 4.37 5.57 15.03
C PRO A 14 5.09 6.84 14.54
N ASN A 15 6.37 7.00 14.91
CA ASN A 15 7.18 8.13 14.47
C ASN A 15 7.57 8.02 13.01
N ASP A 16 7.96 6.83 12.54
CA ASP A 16 8.30 6.61 11.13
C ASP A 16 7.07 6.73 10.23
N PHE A 17 5.91 6.26 10.68
CA PHE A 17 4.64 6.43 9.97
C PHE A 17 4.30 7.93 9.82
N LYS A 18 4.47 8.71 10.90
CA LYS A 18 4.28 10.17 10.86
C LYS A 18 5.30 10.84 9.95
N ALA A 19 6.57 10.46 10.03
CA ALA A 19 7.63 11.00 9.20
C ALA A 19 7.34 10.76 7.71
N ALA A 20 6.88 9.55 7.37
CA ALA A 20 6.63 9.15 5.99
C ALA A 20 5.53 10.00 5.31
N TYR A 21 4.37 10.23 5.95
CA TYR A 21 3.36 11.10 5.33
C TYR A 21 3.79 12.58 5.38
N LYS A 22 4.48 13.03 6.43
CA LYS A 22 4.96 14.43 6.54
C LYS A 22 6.00 14.78 5.48
N ALA A 23 6.81 13.82 5.06
CA ALA A 23 7.80 14.02 4.00
C ALA A 23 7.16 14.49 2.67
N GLY A 24 5.92 14.04 2.38
CA GLY A 24 5.15 14.48 1.21
C GLY A 24 4.25 15.71 1.47
N GLY A 25 4.44 16.42 2.58
CA GLY A 25 3.62 17.57 2.97
C GLY A 25 2.27 17.23 3.60
N TRP A 26 2.00 15.96 3.90
CA TRP A 26 0.74 15.57 4.51
C TRP A 26 0.69 15.85 6.01
N ASN A 27 -0.53 16.07 6.51
CA ASN A 27 -0.85 15.98 7.93
C ASN A 27 -2.01 14.99 8.15
N GLY A 28 -2.25 14.61 9.41
CA GLY A 28 -3.27 13.61 9.75
C GLY A 28 -4.69 13.99 9.32
N ARG A 29 -5.02 15.30 9.23
CA ARG A 29 -6.32 15.77 8.75
C ARG A 29 -6.46 15.60 7.24
N MET A 30 -5.41 15.93 6.48
CA MET A 30 -5.38 15.69 5.02
C MET A 30 -5.48 14.19 4.70
N LEU A 31 -4.78 13.36 5.49
CA LEU A 31 -4.83 11.92 5.35
C LEU A 31 -6.24 11.36 5.61
N ALA A 32 -6.90 11.86 6.66
CA ALA A 32 -8.28 11.52 6.99
C ALA A 32 -9.23 11.83 5.83
N ILE A 33 -9.10 13.01 5.21
CA ILE A 33 -9.89 13.41 4.04
C ILE A 33 -9.62 12.46 2.86
N ARG A 34 -8.35 12.23 2.50
CA ARG A 34 -7.98 11.38 1.36
C ARG A 34 -8.52 9.95 1.50
N TRP A 35 -8.41 9.38 2.70
CA TRP A 35 -8.82 8.00 2.95
C TRP A 35 -10.27 7.87 3.44
N LYS A 36 -11.05 8.95 3.42
CA LYS A 36 -12.44 9.00 3.91
C LYS A 36 -12.56 8.41 5.33
N LYS A 37 -11.59 8.71 6.19
CA LYS A 37 -11.55 8.32 7.61
C LYS A 37 -11.72 9.55 8.50
N THR A 38 -11.96 9.33 9.79
CA THR A 38 -11.94 10.42 10.77
C THR A 38 -10.51 10.70 11.24
N ALA A 39 -10.24 11.94 11.66
CA ALA A 39 -8.94 12.28 12.26
C ALA A 39 -8.63 11.42 13.50
N PHE A 40 -9.65 11.05 14.28
CA PHE A 40 -9.52 10.12 15.40
C PHE A 40 -9.09 8.72 14.94
N SER A 41 -9.72 8.18 13.89
CA SER A 41 -9.34 6.88 13.31
C SER A 41 -7.91 6.90 12.77
N ILE A 42 -7.48 7.99 12.14
CA ILE A 42 -6.08 8.16 11.69
C ILE A 42 -5.14 8.20 12.90
N SER A 43 -5.47 8.95 13.96
CA SER A 43 -4.66 8.98 15.18
C SER A 43 -4.52 7.59 15.81
N ARG A 44 -5.62 6.84 15.91
CA ARG A 44 -5.59 5.45 16.40
C ARG A 44 -4.72 4.56 15.50
N LEU A 45 -4.90 4.65 14.18
CA LEU A 45 -4.11 3.89 13.20
C LEU A 45 -2.61 4.16 13.34
N VAL A 46 -2.21 5.43 13.45
CA VAL A 46 -0.79 5.83 13.57
C VAL A 46 -0.14 5.24 14.81
N ASN A 47 -0.88 5.11 15.92
CA ASN A 47 -0.36 4.61 17.19
C ASN A 47 -0.56 3.10 17.37
N ASP A 48 -1.25 2.43 16.45
CA ASP A 48 -1.48 0.98 16.49
C ASP A 48 -0.23 0.24 15.99
N LEU A 49 0.43 -0.48 16.90
CA LEU A 49 1.64 -1.26 16.61
C LEU A 49 1.34 -2.60 15.92
N ASP A 50 0.09 -3.05 15.94
CA ASP A 50 -0.37 -4.30 15.34
C ASP A 50 -1.22 -4.05 14.08
N ARG A 51 -1.21 -2.80 13.57
CA ARG A 51 -1.97 -2.43 12.37
C ARG A 51 -1.57 -3.28 11.17
N SER A 52 -2.54 -3.50 10.29
CA SER A 52 -2.28 -4.30 9.08
C SER A 52 -1.27 -3.61 8.16
N PRO A 53 -0.28 -4.34 7.58
CA PRO A 53 0.82 -3.75 6.80
C PRO A 53 0.43 -2.90 5.59
N HIS A 54 -0.77 -3.11 5.03
CA HIS A 54 -1.25 -2.30 3.91
C HIS A 54 -1.36 -0.80 4.25
N TRP A 55 -1.54 -0.45 5.53
CA TRP A 55 -1.57 0.95 5.95
C TRP A 55 -0.20 1.61 5.84
N ASP A 56 0.87 0.86 6.12
CA ASP A 56 2.22 1.38 5.98
C ASP A 56 2.57 1.51 4.50
N ASP A 57 2.15 0.54 3.69
CA ASP A 57 2.25 0.65 2.24
C ASP A 57 1.45 1.85 1.72
N ALA A 58 0.26 2.11 2.27
CA ALA A 58 -0.56 3.24 1.88
C ALA A 58 0.16 4.56 2.16
N VAL A 59 0.80 4.71 3.31
CA VAL A 59 1.60 5.91 3.59
C VAL A 59 2.79 6.04 2.64
N ARG A 60 3.50 4.94 2.36
CA ARG A 60 4.65 4.96 1.45
C ARG A 60 4.26 5.30 0.01
N GLY A 61 3.03 5.00 -0.38
CA GLY A 61 2.50 5.27 -1.71
C GLY A 61 1.69 6.56 -1.83
N LEU A 62 1.64 7.38 -0.78
CA LEU A 62 1.02 8.69 -0.86
C LEU A 62 1.72 9.54 -1.94
N PRO A 63 0.96 10.25 -2.79
CA PRO A 63 1.55 11.25 -3.66
C PRO A 63 2.09 12.43 -2.85
N GLU A 64 2.85 13.30 -3.50
CA GLU A 64 3.04 14.65 -2.98
C GLU A 64 1.67 15.36 -2.83
N VAL A 65 1.46 16.13 -1.76
CA VAL A 65 0.11 16.62 -1.38
C VAL A 65 -0.58 17.46 -2.46
N GLN A 66 0.17 18.13 -3.32
CA GLN A 66 -0.33 18.96 -4.42
C GLN A 66 -0.78 18.14 -5.65
N LEU A 67 -0.44 16.86 -5.73
CA LEU A 67 -0.80 16.01 -6.87
C LEU A 67 -2.15 15.34 -6.60
N GLN A 68 -3.21 15.79 -7.27
CA GLN A 68 -4.47 15.05 -7.33
C GLN A 68 -4.22 13.73 -8.08
N GLN A 69 -4.09 12.64 -7.34
CA GLN A 69 -4.06 11.29 -7.92
C GLN A 69 -5.47 10.69 -7.96
N PRO A 70 -6.04 10.43 -9.15
CA PRO A 70 -7.32 9.77 -9.28
C PRO A 70 -7.25 8.30 -8.82
N LEU A 71 -8.43 7.71 -8.60
CA LEU A 71 -8.57 6.28 -8.40
C LEU A 71 -8.07 5.54 -9.64
N LEU A 72 -7.36 4.45 -9.41
CA LEU A 72 -6.99 3.51 -10.47
C LEU A 72 -8.24 2.75 -10.92
N THR A 73 -8.36 2.50 -12.21
CA THR A 73 -9.29 1.48 -12.71
C THR A 73 -8.90 0.08 -12.20
N PRO A 74 -9.83 -0.90 -12.14
CA PRO A 74 -9.52 -2.27 -11.75
C PRO A 74 -8.31 -2.88 -12.47
N ASP A 75 -8.14 -2.57 -13.76
CA ASP A 75 -7.02 -3.08 -14.55
C ASP A 75 -5.70 -2.36 -14.23
N GLU A 76 -5.74 -1.04 -14.03
CA GLU A 76 -4.56 -0.29 -13.58
C GLU A 76 -4.12 -0.72 -12.17
N PHE A 77 -5.05 -0.97 -11.26
CA PHE A 77 -4.74 -1.48 -9.92
C PHE A 77 -4.01 -2.82 -10.01
N LYS A 78 -4.51 -3.73 -10.85
CA LYS A 78 -3.87 -5.03 -11.11
C LYS A 78 -2.52 -4.87 -11.79
N GLY A 79 -2.41 -3.94 -12.74
CA GLY A 79 -1.16 -3.61 -13.43
C GLY A 79 -0.10 -3.07 -12.46
N ALA A 80 -0.49 -2.18 -11.55
CA ALA A 80 0.42 -1.48 -10.66
C ALA A 80 1.14 -2.43 -9.69
N TYR A 81 0.45 -3.39 -9.06
CA TYR A 81 1.14 -4.36 -8.20
C TYR A 81 1.92 -5.39 -9.04
N LYS A 82 1.43 -5.79 -10.23
CA LYS A 82 2.15 -6.72 -11.11
C LYS A 82 3.46 -6.14 -11.62
N ALA A 83 3.48 -4.86 -11.99
CA ALA A 83 4.69 -4.15 -12.43
C ALA A 83 5.80 -4.16 -11.37
N ARG A 84 5.43 -4.24 -10.09
CA ARG A 84 6.35 -4.32 -8.94
C ARG A 84 6.73 -5.76 -8.56
N GLY A 85 6.34 -6.76 -9.37
CA GLY A 85 6.62 -8.18 -9.12
C GLY A 85 5.68 -8.86 -8.12
N TRP A 86 4.59 -8.18 -7.73
CA TRP A 86 3.57 -8.71 -6.84
C TRP A 86 2.48 -9.45 -7.62
N ASN A 87 1.81 -10.37 -6.93
CA ASN A 87 0.58 -10.97 -7.39
C ASN A 87 -0.44 -10.99 -6.23
N GLY A 88 -1.70 -11.31 -6.52
CA GLY A 88 -2.76 -11.30 -5.51
C GLY A 88 -2.48 -12.20 -4.29
N ARG A 89 -1.79 -13.33 -4.48
CA ARG A 89 -1.39 -14.23 -3.38
C ARG A 89 -0.30 -13.61 -2.49
N LYS A 90 0.72 -12.99 -3.09
CA LYS A 90 1.77 -12.28 -2.34
C LYS A 90 1.19 -11.09 -1.56
N LEU A 91 0.27 -10.34 -2.18
CA LEU A 91 -0.43 -9.25 -1.51
C LEU A 91 -1.27 -9.74 -0.33
N ALA A 92 -2.01 -10.83 -0.51
CA ALA A 92 -2.80 -11.44 0.55
C ALA A 92 -1.93 -11.78 1.78
N ILE A 93 -0.77 -12.40 1.55
CA ILE A 93 0.19 -12.72 2.61
C ILE A 93 0.70 -11.43 3.28
N ARG A 94 1.20 -10.45 2.51
CA ARG A 94 1.75 -9.21 3.05
C ARG A 94 0.73 -8.43 3.86
N TRP A 95 -0.48 -8.26 3.34
CA TRP A 95 -1.52 -7.46 3.97
C TRP A 95 -2.31 -8.23 5.04
N LYS A 96 -1.98 -9.51 5.28
CA LYS A 96 -2.71 -10.41 6.18
C LYS A 96 -4.21 -10.45 5.82
N LYS A 97 -4.51 -10.59 4.53
CA LYS A 97 -5.86 -10.68 3.95
C LYS A 97 -6.01 -11.98 3.17
N THR A 98 -7.25 -12.36 2.86
CA THR A 98 -7.49 -13.53 2.00
C THR A 98 -7.30 -13.15 0.52
N ALA A 99 -6.91 -14.11 -0.32
CA ALA A 99 -6.81 -13.87 -1.77
C ALA A 99 -8.15 -13.43 -2.37
N VAL A 100 -9.26 -13.96 -1.86
CA VAL A 100 -10.63 -13.54 -2.23
C VAL A 100 -10.85 -12.06 -1.91
N TRP A 101 -10.39 -11.60 -0.73
CA TRP A 101 -10.49 -10.19 -0.35
C TRP A 101 -9.67 -9.28 -1.27
N ILE A 102 -8.46 -9.70 -1.64
CA ILE A 102 -7.63 -8.97 -2.62
C ILE A 102 -8.32 -8.89 -3.98
N SER A 103 -8.91 -9.99 -4.46
CA SER A 103 -9.66 -10.01 -5.71
C SER A 103 -10.88 -9.10 -5.67
N LYS A 104 -11.59 -9.05 -4.53
CA LYS A 104 -12.72 -8.14 -4.31
C LYS A 104 -12.27 -6.68 -4.44
N ILE A 105 -11.24 -6.27 -3.69
CA ILE A 105 -10.69 -4.90 -3.77
C ILE A 105 -10.24 -4.58 -5.20
N ALA A 106 -9.48 -5.48 -5.83
CA ALA A 106 -8.92 -5.26 -7.15
C ALA A 106 -9.97 -5.13 -8.26
N SER A 107 -11.16 -5.68 -8.06
CA SER A 107 -12.27 -5.59 -9.03
C SER A 107 -13.26 -4.46 -8.72
N ASP A 108 -13.18 -3.85 -7.53
CA ASP A 108 -14.08 -2.77 -7.09
C ASP A 108 -13.61 -1.40 -7.64
N PRO A 109 -14.34 -0.76 -8.57
CA PRO A 109 -13.96 0.56 -9.10
C PRO A 109 -14.11 1.70 -8.10
N ASP A 110 -14.95 1.53 -7.06
CA ASP A 110 -15.26 2.54 -6.05
C ASP A 110 -14.47 2.34 -4.74
N ARG A 111 -13.42 1.50 -4.79
CA ARG A 111 -12.55 1.21 -3.64
C ARG A 111 -11.97 2.49 -3.02
N ASP A 112 -11.76 2.45 -1.70
CA ASP A 112 -11.12 3.55 -1.00
C ASP A 112 -9.67 3.78 -1.50
N LEU A 113 -9.28 5.06 -1.64
CA LEU A 113 -7.97 5.49 -2.14
C LEU A 113 -6.76 4.90 -1.39
N HIS A 114 -6.90 4.56 -0.11
CA HIS A 114 -5.81 3.96 0.66
C HIS A 114 -5.36 2.62 0.08
N TRP A 115 -6.22 1.90 -0.64
CA TRP A 115 -5.82 0.67 -1.33
C TRP A 115 -4.93 0.96 -2.54
N ASP A 116 -5.26 1.98 -3.32
CA ASP A 116 -4.44 2.38 -4.46
C ASP A 116 -3.10 2.92 -3.98
N ASP A 117 -3.10 3.73 -2.92
CA ASP A 117 -1.89 4.20 -2.25
C ASP A 117 -1.08 3.01 -1.74
N ALA A 118 -1.73 1.99 -1.15
CA ALA A 118 -1.03 0.78 -0.69
C ALA A 118 -0.33 0.05 -1.83
N VAL A 119 -0.97 -0.07 -3.00
CA VAL A 119 -0.33 -0.67 -4.18
C VAL A 119 0.85 0.17 -4.67
N ARG A 120 0.72 1.50 -4.67
CA ARG A 120 1.79 2.42 -5.08
C ARG A 120 2.99 2.39 -4.13
N GLY A 121 2.77 2.12 -2.84
CA GLY A 121 3.81 2.04 -1.83
C GLY A 121 4.45 0.65 -1.67
N LEU A 122 4.01 -0.35 -2.45
CA LEU A 122 4.63 -1.67 -2.44
C LEU A 122 6.11 -1.59 -2.83
N PRO A 123 7.01 -2.28 -2.13
CA PRO A 123 8.41 -2.35 -2.52
C PRO A 123 8.53 -3.12 -3.85
N VAL A 124 9.52 -2.75 -4.67
CA VAL A 124 9.78 -3.47 -5.93
C VAL A 124 10.45 -4.79 -5.61
N ILE A 125 9.80 -5.91 -5.95
CA ILE A 125 10.42 -7.22 -5.93
C ILE A 125 11.24 -7.33 -7.20
N VAL A 126 12.56 -7.13 -7.10
CA VAL A 126 13.51 -7.40 -8.19
C VAL A 126 13.40 -8.88 -8.55
N ILE A 127 12.70 -9.17 -9.64
CA ILE A 127 12.78 -10.48 -10.29
C ILE A 127 14.03 -10.40 -11.17
N PRO A 128 15.13 -11.08 -10.84
CA PRO A 128 16.27 -11.11 -11.75
C PRO A 128 15.78 -11.72 -13.06
N LYS A 129 15.71 -10.90 -14.12
CA LYS A 129 15.46 -11.41 -15.48
C LYS A 129 16.62 -12.35 -15.78
N LYS A 130 16.36 -13.67 -15.89
CA LYS A 130 17.28 -14.56 -16.61
C LYS A 130 17.34 -14.02 -18.03
N SER A 131 18.41 -13.30 -18.37
CA SER A 131 18.78 -13.02 -19.75
C SER A 131 18.93 -14.37 -20.44
N LYS A 132 18.04 -14.67 -21.40
CA LYS A 132 18.32 -15.73 -22.36
C LYS A 132 19.51 -15.24 -23.20
N ALA A 133 20.70 -15.74 -22.89
CA ALA A 133 21.83 -15.65 -23.81
C ALA A 133 21.42 -16.38 -25.10
N LYS A 134 21.61 -15.70 -26.23
CA LYS A 134 21.38 -16.22 -27.58
C LYS A 134 22.66 -16.90 -28.07
#